data_AF-A0A961T8T0-F1
#
_entry.id   AF-A0A961T8T0-F1
#
_cell.length_a   1.000
_cell.length_b   1.000
_cell.length_c   1.000
_cell.angle_alpha   90.00
_cell.angle_beta   90.00
_cell.angle_gamma   90.00
#
_symmetry.space_group_name_H-M   'P 1'
#
loop_
_entity.id
_entity.type
_entity.pdbx_description
1 polymer ?
#
loop_
_entity_poly.entity_id
_entity_poly.type
_entity_poly.pdbx_seq_one_letter_code
_entity_poly.pdbx_strand_id
1 'polypeptide(L)'
;RFITGNSPKKAFKVKTPLSTIGVRGTIFDVYVDEGTGITRVVLLRGALTVCTPGSACLAADRTCDIIEVKSRSDIKKVPFL
;
A
#
# COMPACT_ATOMS: atom_id res chain seq x y z
N ARG A 1 -7.92 12.06 7.54
CA ARG A 1 -7.68 11.51 8.90
C ARG A 1 -8.57 10.29 9.08
N PHE A 2 -8.03 9.07 8.97
CA PHE A 2 -8.77 7.83 9.23
C PHE A 2 -8.62 7.43 10.70
N ILE A 3 -9.74 7.27 11.40
CA ILE A 3 -9.82 6.83 12.81
C ILE A 3 -10.57 5.50 12.79
N THR A 4 -9.95 4.43 13.29
CA THR A 4 -10.65 3.17 13.53
C THR A 4 -10.89 3.01 15.03
N GLY A 5 -12.18 2.97 15.41
CA GLY A 5 -12.61 2.49 16.73
C GLY A 5 -12.43 0.99 16.87
N ASN A 6 -12.69 0.48 18.08
CA ASN A 6 -12.36 -0.84 18.64
C ASN A 6 -12.98 -2.06 17.91
N SER A 7 -12.70 -2.20 16.62
CA SER A 7 -13.18 -3.29 15.77
C SER A 7 -12.28 -4.53 15.95
N PRO A 8 -12.84 -5.76 15.97
CA PRO A 8 -12.11 -6.98 16.30
C PRO A 8 -10.87 -7.20 15.42
N LYS A 9 -9.81 -7.76 16.02
CA LYS A 9 -8.41 -7.84 15.56
C LYS A 9 -8.15 -8.59 14.22
N LYS A 10 -9.02 -8.52 13.22
CA LYS A 10 -8.74 -8.99 11.86
C LYS A 10 -8.08 -7.86 11.08
N ALA A 11 -6.91 -8.14 10.50
CA ALA A 11 -6.16 -7.23 9.65
C ALA A 11 -7.10 -6.59 8.61
N PHE A 12 -7.18 -5.26 8.61
CA PHE A 12 -8.04 -4.54 7.68
C PHE A 12 -7.38 -4.53 6.30
N LYS A 13 -8.19 -4.64 5.24
CA LYS A 13 -7.74 -4.64 3.84
C LYS A 13 -8.27 -3.39 3.16
N VAL A 14 -7.38 -2.47 2.75
CA VAL A 14 -7.74 -1.35 1.87
C VAL A 14 -7.65 -1.86 0.44
N LYS A 15 -8.76 -1.80 -0.29
CA LYS A 15 -8.80 -2.14 -1.72
C LYS A 15 -8.73 -0.85 -2.55
N THR A 16 -7.73 -0.74 -3.40
CA THR A 16 -7.68 0.24 -4.48
C THR A 16 -7.94 -0.47 -5.81
N PRO A 17 -8.22 0.24 -6.92
CA PRO A 17 -8.48 -0.40 -8.22
C PRO A 17 -7.38 -1.37 -8.66
N LEU A 18 -6.14 -1.15 -8.19
CA LEU A 18 -4.99 -1.97 -8.56
C LEU A 18 -4.52 -2.97 -7.48
N SER A 19 -4.75 -2.72 -6.19
CA SER A 19 -4.11 -3.54 -5.14
C SER A 19 -4.88 -3.61 -3.81
N THR A 20 -4.49 -4.59 -2.98
CA THR A 20 -4.98 -4.72 -1.59
C THR A 20 -3.84 -4.44 -0.62
N ILE A 21 -4.11 -3.63 0.42
CA ILE A 21 -3.14 -3.22 1.45
C ILE A 21 -3.60 -3.75 2.82
N GLY A 22 -2.76 -4.54 3.50
CA GLY A 22 -3.02 -5.07 4.86
C GLY A 22 -2.39 -4.21 5.96
N VAL A 23 -3.17 -3.79 6.96
CA VAL A 23 -2.76 -2.75 7.92
C VAL A 23 -3.06 -3.09 9.38
N ARG A 24 -2.03 -3.14 10.23
CA ARG A 24 -2.16 -3.15 11.70
C ARG A 24 -1.02 -2.33 12.30
N GLY A 25 -1.35 -1.22 12.96
CA GLY A 25 -0.35 -0.33 13.56
C GLY A 25 0.52 0.43 12.54
N THR A 26 0.05 0.51 11.29
CA THR A 26 0.80 1.08 10.16
C THR A 26 0.21 2.43 9.77
N ILE A 27 1.05 3.44 9.62
CA ILE A 27 0.70 4.74 9.03
C ILE A 27 1.30 4.77 7.64
N PHE A 28 0.49 5.04 6.63
CA PHE A 28 0.89 5.08 5.24
C PHE A 28 -0.04 6.03 4.48
N ASP A 29 0.40 6.50 3.33
CA ASP A 29 -0.42 7.27 2.41
C ASP A 29 -0.50 6.57 1.05
N VAL A 30 -1.58 6.80 0.32
CA VAL A 30 -1.84 6.20 -0.98
C VAL A 30 -2.24 7.28 -1.96
N TYR A 31 -1.52 7.34 -3.06
CA TYR A 31 -1.84 8.19 -4.19
C TYR A 31 -2.20 7.32 -5.39
N VAL A 32 -3.29 7.66 -6.07
CA VAL A 32 -3.68 7.04 -7.34
C VAL A 32 -3.79 8.14 -8.37
N ASP A 33 -2.96 8.06 -9.40
CA ASP A 33 -3.03 8.97 -10.54
C ASP A 33 -4.23 8.59 -11.42
N GLU A 34 -5.21 9.48 -11.57
CA GLU A 34 -6.45 9.18 -12.30
C GLU A 34 -6.23 9.01 -13.82
N GLY A 35 -5.22 9.65 -14.40
CA GLY A 35 -4.96 9.58 -15.84
C GLY A 35 -4.23 8.31 -16.26
N THR A 36 -3.23 7.90 -15.47
CA THR A 36 -2.35 6.75 -15.76
C THR A 36 -2.76 5.50 -14.99
N GLY A 37 -3.57 5.63 -13.94
CA GLY A 37 -3.92 4.56 -13.02
C GLY A 37 -2.81 4.19 -12.03
N ILE A 38 -1.61 4.80 -12.12
CA ILE A 38 -0.47 4.43 -11.29
C ILE A 38 -0.80 4.65 -9.81
N THR A 39 -0.63 3.60 -9.00
CA THR A 39 -0.81 3.67 -7.55
C THR A 39 0.56 3.73 -6.86
N ARG A 40 0.75 4.70 -5.97
CA ARG A 40 1.91 4.79 -5.09
C ARG A 40 1.48 4.69 -3.64
N VAL A 41 2.16 3.85 -2.88
CA VAL A 41 1.95 3.66 -1.44
C VAL A 41 3.22 4.05 -0.71
N VAL A 42 3.17 5.05 0.17
CA VAL A 42 4.30 5.46 1.00
C VAL A 42 4.10 5.02 2.44
N LEU A 43 5.09 4.33 3.01
CA LEU A 43 5.07 3.94 4.41
C LEU A 43 5.60 5.09 5.30
N LEU A 44 4.80 5.55 6.25
CA LEU A 44 5.19 6.58 7.22
C LEU A 44 5.58 6.01 8.58
N ARG A 45 5.00 4.86 8.98
CA ARG A 45 5.35 4.12 10.21
C ARG A 45 4.82 2.70 10.15
N GLY A 46 5.57 1.74 10.69
CA GLY A 46 5.13 0.34 10.81
C GLY A 46 5.58 -0.49 9.62
N ALA A 47 4.77 -1.45 9.19
CA ALA A 47 5.03 -2.24 7.99
C ALA A 47 3.72 -2.56 7.25
N LEU A 48 3.77 -2.68 5.93
CA LEU A 48 2.67 -3.10 5.08
C LEU A 48 3.17 -3.99 3.94
N THR A 49 2.26 -4.77 3.38
CA THR A 49 2.50 -5.52 2.15
C THR A 49 1.49 -5.06 1.11
N VAL A 50 1.98 -4.68 -0.07
CA VAL A 50 1.16 -4.36 -1.24
C VAL A 50 1.17 -5.56 -2.16
N CYS A 51 -0.01 -6.07 -2.50
CA CYS A 51 -0.16 -7.19 -3.43
C CYS A 51 -1.01 -6.75 -4.62
N THR A 52 -0.59 -7.13 -5.82
CA THR A 52 -1.45 -7.06 -7.01
C THR A 52 -2.15 -8.42 -7.22
N PRO A 53 -3.42 -8.44 -7.67
CA PRO A 53 -4.14 -9.68 -7.90
C PRO A 53 -3.44 -10.60 -8.91
N GLY A 54 -3.17 -11.84 -8.51
CA GLY A 54 -2.56 -12.86 -9.36
C GLY A 54 -1.06 -12.67 -9.62
N SER A 55 -0.38 -11.82 -8.84
CA SER A 55 1.04 -11.52 -9.02
C SER A 55 1.77 -11.37 -7.67
N ALA A 56 2.97 -10.79 -7.68
CA ALA A 56 3.85 -10.55 -6.54
C ALA A 56 3.24 -9.61 -5.47
N CYS A 57 3.73 -9.83 -4.25
CA CYS A 57 3.53 -8.97 -3.10
C CYS A 57 4.87 -8.34 -2.73
N LEU A 58 4.90 -7.02 -2.49
CA LEU A 58 6.08 -6.33 -1.98
C LEU A 58 5.82 -5.78 -0.58
N ALA A 59 6.80 -5.98 0.31
CA ALA A 59 6.80 -5.43 1.65
C ALA A 59 7.43 -4.03 1.67
N ALA A 60 6.77 -3.11 2.34
CA ALA A 60 7.34 -1.86 2.83
C ALA A 60 7.39 -1.96 4.36
N ASP A 61 8.59 -1.88 4.92
CA ASP A 61 8.89 -2.08 6.33
C ASP A 61 9.86 -1.03 6.88
N ARG A 62 10.36 -0.14 6.00
CA ARG A 62 11.16 1.02 6.38
C ARG A 62 10.38 2.29 6.09
N THR A 63 10.49 3.26 7.00
CA THR A 63 9.93 4.59 6.80
C THR A 63 10.40 5.18 5.47
N CYS A 64 9.49 5.83 4.74
CA CYS A 64 9.68 6.36 3.39
C CYS A 64 9.88 5.32 2.28
N ASP A 65 9.73 4.01 2.54
CA ASP A 65 9.58 3.05 1.46
C ASP A 65 8.34 3.42 0.62
N ILE A 66 8.53 3.58 -0.69
CA ILE A 66 7.44 3.79 -1.64
C ILE A 66 7.30 2.53 -2.48
N ILE A 67 6.08 1.97 -2.54
CA ILE A 67 5.74 0.93 -3.50
C ILE A 67 4.94 1.58 -4.64
N GLU A 68 5.47 1.49 -5.86
CA GLU A 68 4.79 1.89 -7.09
C GLU A 68 4.18 0.67 -7.78
N VAL A 69 2.91 0.80 -8.17
CA VAL A 69 2.15 -0.20 -8.94
C VAL A 69 1.66 0.48 -10.22
N LYS A 70 2.19 0.08 -11.37
CA LYS A 70 1.71 0.56 -12.68
C LYS A 70 0.71 -0.37 -13.33
N SER A 71 0.86 -1.67 -13.11
CA SER A 71 -0.02 -2.70 -13.65
C SER A 71 -0.01 -3.92 -12.73
N ARG A 72 -0.77 -4.98 -13.08
CA ARG A 72 -0.77 -6.21 -12.29
C ARG A 72 0.63 -6.81 -12.14
N SER A 73 1.45 -6.79 -13.18
CA SER A 73 2.80 -7.38 -13.18
C SER A 73 3.94 -6.38 -12.94
N ASP A 74 3.65 -5.08 -12.88
CA ASP A 74 4.64 -4.03 -12.63
C ASP A 74 4.42 -3.41 -11.24
N ILE A 75 5.05 -4.05 -10.26
CA ILE A 75 5.11 -3.63 -8.86
C ILE A 75 6.58 -3.54 -8.43
N LYS A 76 6.99 -2.41 -7.85
CA LYS A 76 8.38 -2.18 -7.44
C LYS A 76 8.48 -1.22 -6.26
N LYS A 77 9.54 -1.38 -5.47
CA LYS A 77 9.94 -0.38 -4.47
C LYS A 77 10.74 0.70 -5.18
N VAL A 78 10.39 1.98 -4.99
CA VAL A 78 11.08 3.13 -5.57
C VAL A 78 11.68 4.01 -4.47
N PRO A 79 12.81 4.68 -4.73
CA PRO A 79 13.38 5.62 -3.77
C PRO A 79 12.41 6.79 -3.53
N PHE A 80 12.33 7.22 -2.27
CA PHE A 80 11.90 8.58 -1.94
C PHE A 80 13.05 9.48 -2.43
N LEU A 81 12.79 10.30 -3.45
CA LEU A 81 13.75 11.19 -4.15
C LEU A 81 15.03 11.53 -3.37
#